data_AF-A0A4Q6EIS6-F1
#
_entry.id   AF-A0A4Q6EIS6-F1
#
_cell.length_a   1.000
_cell.length_b   1.000
_cell.length_c   1.000
_cell.angle_alpha   90.00
_cell.angle_beta   90.00
_cell.angle_gamma   90.00
#
_symmetry.space_group_name_H-M   'P 1'
#
loop_
_entity.id
_entity.type
_entity.pdbx_description
1 polymer ?
#
loop_
_entity_poly.entity_id
_entity_poly.type
_entity_poly.pdbx_seq_one_letter_code
_entity_poly.pdbx_strand_id
1 'polypeptide(L)'
;MGLGTPEIIILLIILCIYILFPIWGYIEGKKRSVGPIGGLLLGAILGVIGIIILYLTPKKDDQPFSFQSPSKADELQKYKQLLDSGAITEEEYQMQKAKILS
;
A
#
# COMPACT_ATOMS: atom_id res chain seq x y z
N MET A 1 -1.68 -43.46 -22.86
CA MET A 1 -0.62 -43.37 -21.83
C MET A 1 -1.23 -42.69 -20.63
N GLY A 2 -1.58 -43.45 -19.58
CA GLY A 2 -2.07 -42.86 -18.33
C GLY A 2 -0.91 -42.24 -17.57
N LEU A 3 -1.13 -41.10 -16.94
CA LEU A 3 -0.17 -40.54 -15.98
C LEU A 3 -0.03 -41.54 -14.83
N GLY A 4 1.18 -42.02 -14.57
CA GLY A 4 1.44 -42.85 -13.41
C GLY A 4 1.23 -42.05 -12.12
N THR A 5 1.02 -42.79 -11.03
CA THR A 5 0.92 -42.21 -9.68
C THR A 5 2.12 -41.32 -9.33
N PRO A 6 3.39 -41.68 -9.67
CA PRO A 6 4.54 -40.81 -9.40
C PRO A 6 4.44 -39.43 -10.07
N GLU A 7 4.00 -39.38 -11.32
CA GLU A 7 3.89 -38.15 -12.11
C GLU A 7 2.83 -37.22 -11.55
N ILE A 8 1.70 -37.77 -11.07
CA ILE A 8 0.64 -37.01 -10.41
C ILE A 8 1.14 -36.37 -9.11
N ILE A 9 1.93 -37.11 -8.31
CA ILE A 9 2.49 -36.60 -7.05
C ILE A 9 3.43 -35.42 -7.32
N ILE A 10 4.30 -35.54 -8.33
CA ILE A 10 5.23 -34.46 -8.69
C ILE A 10 4.47 -33.22 -9.17
N LEU A 11 3.44 -33.38 -9.99
CA LEU A 11 2.60 -32.28 -10.46
C LEU A 11 1.88 -31.57 -9.31
N LEU A 12 1.37 -32.32 -8.33
CA LEU A 12 0.74 -31.74 -7.14
C LEU A 12 1.73 -30.94 -6.29
N ILE A 13 2.96 -31.43 -6.12
CA ILE A 13 4.01 -30.70 -5.38
C ILE A 13 4.35 -29.39 -6.09
N ILE A 14 4.55 -29.42 -7.41
CA ILE A 14 4.83 -28.23 -8.21
C ILE A 14 3.68 -27.22 -8.12
N LEU A 15 2.44 -27.71 -8.20
CA LEU A 15 1.24 -26.87 -8.07
C LEU A 15 1.16 -26.21 -6.68
N CYS A 16 1.42 -26.96 -5.61
CA CYS A 16 1.48 -26.42 -4.25
C CYS A 16 2.54 -25.33 -4.13
N ILE A 17 3.74 -25.56 -4.65
CA ILE A 17 4.83 -24.57 -4.65
C ILE A 17 4.40 -23.29 -5.37
N TYR A 18 3.78 -23.41 -6.54
CA TYR A 18 3.33 -22.27 -7.34
C TYR A 18 2.23 -21.44 -6.68
N ILE A 19 1.51 -22.01 -5.72
CA ILE A 19 0.43 -21.32 -4.98
C ILE A 19 0.95 -20.76 -3.65
N LEU A 20 1.81 -21.49 -2.95
CA LEU A 20 2.32 -21.13 -1.63
C LEU A 20 3.13 -19.83 -1.64
N PHE A 21 4.06 -19.67 -2.60
CA PHE A 21 4.90 -18.46 -2.66
C PHE A 21 4.12 -17.17 -2.97
N PRO A 22 3.17 -17.12 -3.92
CA PRO A 22 2.32 -15.95 -4.11
C PRO A 22 1.48 -15.60 -2.88
N ILE A 23 0.87 -16.59 -2.22
CA ILE A 23 0.05 -16.35 -1.03
C ILE A 23 0.90 -15.79 0.11
N TRP A 24 2.07 -16.37 0.33
CA TRP A 24 2.99 -15.89 1.36
C TRP A 24 3.48 -14.47 1.04
N GLY A 25 3.83 -14.21 -0.22
CA GLY A 25 4.22 -12.89 -0.71
C GLY A 25 3.11 -11.85 -0.55
N TYR A 26 1.85 -12.21 -0.80
CA TYR A 26 0.71 -11.33 -0.56
C TYR A 26 0.58 -10.94 0.92
N ILE A 27 0.63 -11.94 1.81
CA ILE A 27 0.46 -11.74 3.25
C ILE A 27 1.56 -10.84 3.81
N GLU A 28 2.82 -11.10 3.44
CA GLU A 28 3.94 -10.31 3.93
C GLU A 28 4.00 -8.95 3.24
N GLY A 29 3.62 -8.86 1.97
CA GLY A 29 3.54 -7.61 1.21
C GLY A 29 2.56 -6.60 1.79
N LYS A 30 1.51 -7.04 2.49
CA LYS A 30 0.60 -6.14 3.24
C LYS A 30 1.32 -5.29 4.29
N LYS A 31 2.45 -5.77 4.81
CA LYS A 31 3.24 -5.11 5.87
C LYS A 31 4.42 -4.30 5.31
N ARG A 32 4.66 -4.35 4.00
CA ARG A 32 5.83 -3.76 3.33
C ARG A 32 5.42 -2.62 2.40
N SER A 33 6.37 -1.75 2.04
CA SER A 33 6.11 -0.61 1.16
C SER A 33 5.64 -1.00 -0.25
N VAL A 34 6.03 -2.19 -0.72
CA VAL A 34 5.64 -2.78 -2.02
C VAL A 34 4.14 -3.15 -2.08
N GLY A 35 3.50 -3.29 -0.93
CA GLY A 35 2.07 -3.55 -0.82
C GLY A 35 1.66 -5.00 -1.16
N PRO A 36 0.35 -5.32 -1.02
CA PRO A 36 -0.15 -6.68 -1.15
C PRO A 36 -0.01 -7.24 -2.57
N ILE A 37 -0.29 -6.40 -3.57
CA ILE A 37 -0.26 -6.78 -4.99
C ILE A 37 1.20 -6.98 -5.43
N GLY A 38 2.10 -6.09 -5.05
CA GLY A 38 3.52 -6.23 -5.39
C GLY A 38 4.14 -7.46 -4.72
N GLY A 39 3.78 -7.75 -3.46
CA GLY A 39 4.21 -8.97 -2.78
C GLY A 39 3.72 -10.26 -3.44
N LEU A 40 2.47 -10.27 -3.92
CA LEU A 40 1.90 -11.39 -4.67
C LEU A 40 2.67 -11.63 -5.97
N LEU A 41 2.91 -10.58 -6.76
CA LEU A 41 3.60 -10.68 -8.05
C LEU A 41 5.05 -11.11 -7.88
N LEU A 42 5.76 -10.57 -6.88
CA LEU A 42 7.12 -11.01 -6.57
C LEU A 42 7.17 -12.49 -6.18
N GLY A 43 6.27 -12.93 -5.30
CA GLY A 43 6.17 -14.33 -4.89
C GLY A 43 5.76 -15.27 -6.04
N ALA A 44 4.91 -14.82 -6.96
CA ALA A 44 4.44 -15.63 -8.10
C ALA A 44 5.48 -15.77 -9.22
N ILE A 45 6.19 -14.69 -9.56
CA ILE A 45 7.08 -14.65 -10.71
C ILE A 45 8.50 -15.11 -10.33
N LEU A 46 9.00 -14.68 -9.17
CA LEU A 46 10.36 -14.98 -8.71
C LEU A 46 10.42 -16.08 -7.65
N GLY A 47 9.28 -16.60 -7.18
CA GLY A 47 9.22 -17.66 -6.18
C GLY A 47 9.95 -17.28 -4.88
N VAL A 48 10.85 -18.15 -4.42
CA VAL A 48 11.73 -17.91 -3.25
C VAL A 48 12.51 -16.60 -3.36
N ILE A 49 13.05 -16.29 -4.53
CA ILE A 49 13.86 -15.07 -4.72
C ILE A 49 13.00 -13.83 -4.50
N GLY A 50 11.76 -13.85 -4.98
CA GLY A 50 10.80 -12.77 -4.78
C GLY A 50 10.47 -12.55 -3.30
N ILE A 51 10.34 -13.63 -2.52
CA ILE A 51 10.15 -13.55 -1.07
C ILE A 51 11.38 -12.94 -0.38
N ILE A 52 12.59 -13.32 -0.76
CA ILE A 52 13.83 -12.73 -0.21
C ILE A 52 13.86 -11.22 -0.44
N ILE A 53 13.58 -10.77 -1.68
CA ILE A 53 13.52 -9.34 -2.03
C ILE A 53 12.45 -8.62 -1.20
N LEU A 54 11.30 -9.25 -0.99
CA LEU A 54 10.22 -8.70 -0.16
C LEU A 54 10.65 -8.48 1.30
N TYR A 55 11.49 -9.37 1.87
CA TYR A 55 12.01 -9.19 3.22
C TYR A 55 13.04 -8.06 3.34
N LEU A 56 13.79 -7.78 2.27
CA LEU A 56 14.71 -6.64 2.19
C LEU A 56 13.98 -5.30 2.04
N THR A 57 12.69 -5.33 1.67
CA THR A 57 11.88 -4.14 1.49
C THR A 57 11.50 -3.52 2.86
N PRO A 58 11.59 -2.18 3.01
CA PRO A 58 11.22 -1.50 4.25
C PRO A 58 9.75 -1.74 4.62
N LYS A 59 9.46 -1.80 5.94
CA LYS A 59 8.08 -1.94 6.41
C LYS A 59 7.33 -0.64 6.21
N LYS A 60 6.02 -0.74 6.00
CA LYS A 60 5.16 0.43 5.77
C LYS A 60 5.14 1.39 6.97
N ASP A 61 5.32 0.85 8.16
CA ASP A 61 5.31 1.62 9.42
C ASP A 61 6.60 2.42 9.64
N ASP A 62 7.67 2.12 8.87
CA ASP A 62 8.96 2.82 8.94
C ASP A 62 8.99 4.07 8.04
N GLN A 63 7.84 4.56 7.55
CA GLN A 63 7.77 5.81 6.79
C GLN A 63 7.82 7.00 7.77
N PRO A 64 8.92 7.80 7.81
CA PRO A 64 9.01 8.96 8.69
C PRO A 64 8.09 10.12 8.30
N PHE A 65 7.29 9.99 7.23
CA PHE A 65 6.41 11.05 6.75
C PHE A 65 5.12 10.47 6.20
N SER A 66 4.08 10.40 7.05
CA SER A 66 2.71 10.46 6.57
C SER A 66 2.50 11.86 5.97
N PHE A 67 2.50 11.98 4.65
CA PHE A 67 1.72 13.05 4.03
C PHE A 67 0.26 12.72 4.33
N GLN A 68 -0.22 13.17 5.49
CA GLN A 68 -1.63 13.33 5.72
C GLN A 68 -2.12 14.12 4.51
N SER A 69 -2.95 13.50 3.65
CA SER A 69 -3.73 14.26 2.69
C SER A 69 -4.33 15.41 3.49
N PRO A 70 -4.10 16.68 3.10
CA PRO A 70 -4.53 17.81 3.90
C PRO A 70 -6.02 17.60 4.17
N SER A 71 -6.34 17.31 5.43
CA SER A 71 -7.73 17.14 5.79
C SER A 71 -8.37 18.48 5.49
N LYS A 72 -9.53 18.49 4.85
CA LYS A 72 -10.31 19.73 4.64
C LYS A 72 -10.41 20.57 5.94
N ALA A 73 -10.34 19.92 7.10
CA ALA A 73 -10.26 20.56 8.41
C ALA A 73 -8.94 21.32 8.69
N ASP A 74 -7.78 20.78 8.28
CA ASP A 74 -6.47 21.42 8.48
C ASP A 74 -6.31 22.66 7.59
N GLU A 75 -6.85 22.61 6.36
CA GLU A 75 -6.90 23.76 5.47
C GLU A 75 -7.76 24.88 6.08
N LEU A 76 -8.97 24.55 6.56
CA LEU A 76 -9.84 25.50 7.27
C LEU A 76 -9.16 26.13 8.49
N GLN A 77 -8.39 25.35 9.26
CA GLN A 77 -7.66 25.86 10.42
C GLN A 77 -6.57 26.86 10.02
N LYS A 78 -5.83 26.62 8.93
CA LYS A 78 -4.85 27.59 8.40
C LYS A 78 -5.51 28.88 7.93
N TYR A 79 -6.63 28.79 7.22
CA TYR A 79 -7.36 29.97 6.78
C TYR A 79 -7.90 30.79 7.96
N LYS A 80 -8.33 30.11 9.03
CA LYS A 80 -8.75 30.79 10.26
C LYS A 80 -7.58 31.52 10.94
N GLN A 81 -6.41 30.90 11.00
CA GLN A 81 -5.19 31.55 11.53
C GLN A 81 -4.77 32.77 10.70
N LEU A 82 -4.89 32.70 9.37
CA LEU A 82 -4.60 33.83 8.49
C LEU A 82 -5.58 34.99 8.73
N LEU A 83 -6.86 34.69 8.98
CA LEU A 83 -7.86 35.70 9.35
C LEU A 83 -7.56 36.33 10.71
N ASP A 84 -7.24 35.51 11.71
CA ASP A 84 -6.88 35.98 13.07
C ASP A 84 -5.59 36.84 13.05
N SER A 85 -4.68 36.57 12.11
CA SER A 85 -3.47 37.38 11.87
C SER A 85 -3.72 38.66 11.06
N GLY A 86 -4.95 38.88 10.57
CA GLY A 86 -5.32 40.01 9.71
C GLY A 86 -4.70 39.97 8.31
N ALA A 87 -4.17 38.82 7.89
CA ALA A 87 -3.53 38.64 6.58
C ALA A 87 -4.55 38.44 5.44
N ILE A 88 -5.78 38.03 5.78
CA ILE A 88 -6.90 37.89 4.84
C ILE A 88 -8.17 38.54 5.40
N THR A 89 -9.11 38.87 4.51
CA THR A 89 -10.41 39.44 4.89
C THR A 89 -11.45 38.35 5.17
N GLU A 90 -12.50 38.67 5.92
CA GLU A 90 -13.61 37.74 6.22
C GLU A 90 -14.29 37.24 4.95
N GLU A 91 -14.39 38.07 3.90
CA GLU A 91 -14.98 37.68 2.62
C GLU A 91 -14.17 36.59 1.91
N GLU A 92 -12.83 36.71 1.92
CA GLU A 92 -11.92 35.72 1.34
C GLU A 92 -11.90 34.41 2.14
N TYR A 93 -12.02 34.49 3.47
CA TYR A 93 -12.14 33.33 4.33
C TYR A 93 -13.42 32.54 4.05
N GLN A 94 -14.57 33.21 3.92
CA GLN A 94 -15.85 32.56 3.64
C GLN A 94 -15.87 31.93 2.24
N MET A 95 -15.27 32.57 1.23
CA MET A 95 -15.12 31.99 -0.11
C MET A 95 -14.28 30.70 -0.10
N GLN A 96 -13.15 30.68 0.61
CA GLN A 96 -12.32 29.48 0.69
C GLN A 96 -12.96 28.39 1.54
N LYS A 97 -13.64 28.75 2.63
CA LYS A 97 -14.43 27.82 3.43
C LYS A 97 -15.52 27.14 2.61
N ALA A 98 -16.27 27.88 1.80
CA ALA A 98 -17.31 27.33 0.93
C ALA A 98 -16.73 26.38 -0.13
N LYS A 99 -15.57 26.71 -0.69
CA LYS A 99 -14.86 25.88 -1.69
C LYS A 99 -14.31 24.59 -1.10
N ILE A 100 -13.85 24.62 0.15
CA ILE A 100 -13.35 23.43 0.86
C ILE A 100 -14.52 22.54 1.31
N LEU A 101 -15.66 23.12 1.68
CA LEU A 101 -16.84 22.38 2.12
C LEU A 101 -17.71 21.83 0.98
N SER A 102 -17.53 22.30 -0.26
CA SER A 102 -18.11 21.69 -1.47
C SER A 102 -17.43 20.36 -1.82
#